data_AF-T0GR95-F1
#
_entry.id   AF-T0GR95-F1
#
_cell.length_a   1.000
_cell.length_b   1.000
_cell.length_c   1.000
_cell.angle_alpha   90.00
_cell.angle_beta   90.00
_cell.angle_gamma   90.00
#
_symmetry.space_group_name_H-M   'P 1'
#
loop_
_entity.id
_entity.type
_entity.pdbx_description
1 polymer ?
#
loop_
_entity_poly.entity_id
_entity_poly.type
_entity_poly.pdbx_seq_one_letter_code
_entity_poly.pdbx_strand_id
1 'polypeptide(L)' 'MRPERREHPQLGMEMTMSDYHVSYLRREHARLDSEIQKEAARPYPDELHIARLKKLKLALKDQMEGLCNITGGSRVA' A
#
# COMPACT_ATOMS: atom_id res chain seq x y z
N MET A 1 -13.67 -6.89 47.67
CA MET A 1 -12.46 -6.53 46.89
C MET A 1 -12.86 -6.29 45.44
N ARG A 2 -12.62 -5.09 44.91
CA ARG A 2 -12.53 -4.75 43.46
C ARG A 2 -11.03 -4.59 43.15
N PRO A 3 -10.57 -4.46 41.88
CA PRO A 3 -11.06 -4.96 40.59
C PRO A 3 -9.92 -5.52 39.69
N GLU A 4 -10.20 -6.25 38.62
CA GLU A 4 -9.39 -6.17 37.37
C GLU A 4 -10.23 -6.78 36.24
N ARG A 5 -11.09 -5.95 35.63
CA ARG A 5 -10.84 -5.35 34.31
C ARG A 5 -10.48 -6.43 33.29
N ARG A 6 -11.42 -6.61 32.37
CA ARG A 6 -11.22 -7.05 30.98
C ARG A 6 -9.73 -7.03 30.63
N GLU A 7 -9.16 -8.21 30.45
CA GLU A 7 -7.98 -8.41 29.63
C GLU A 7 -8.38 -7.98 28.21
N HIS A 8 -8.42 -6.68 27.99
CA HIS A 8 -8.10 -6.08 26.73
C HIS A 8 -6.58 -5.96 26.77
N PRO A 9 -5.81 -6.94 26.27
CA PRO A 9 -4.46 -6.65 25.82
C PRO A 9 -4.65 -5.78 24.57
N GLN A 10 -4.78 -4.49 24.85
CA GLN A 10 -4.08 -3.40 24.19
C GLN A 10 -3.50 -3.86 22.86
N LEU A 11 -4.22 -3.53 21.80
CA LEU A 11 -3.74 -3.18 20.48
C LEU A 11 -2.20 -3.05 20.43
N GLY A 12 -1.51 -4.18 20.32
CA GLY A 12 -0.08 -4.25 20.07
C GLY A 12 0.15 -4.02 18.59
N MET A 13 -0.42 -2.94 18.05
CA MET A 13 -0.08 -2.40 16.75
C MET A 13 1.28 -1.72 16.94
N GLU A 14 2.32 -2.53 17.15
CA GLU A 14 3.69 -2.20 16.76
C GLU A 14 3.71 -2.20 15.22
N MET A 15 2.86 -1.36 14.62
CA MET A 15 2.85 -1.08 13.20
C MET A 15 4.06 -0.21 13.00
N THR A 16 5.21 -0.86 12.81
CA THR A 16 6.46 -0.17 12.47
C THR A 16 6.15 0.84 11.37
N MET A 17 6.74 2.04 11.42
CA MET A 17 6.43 3.11 10.45
C MET A 17 6.50 2.61 8.99
N SER A 18 7.37 1.63 8.72
CA SER A 18 7.49 0.93 7.44
C SER A 18 6.20 0.18 7.04
N ASP A 19 5.55 -0.53 7.96
CA ASP A 19 4.32 -1.28 7.70
C ASP A 19 3.11 -0.36 7.45
N TYR A 20 3.06 0.77 8.15
CA TYR A 20 2.08 1.83 7.85
C TYR A 20 2.30 2.41 6.44
N HIS A 21 3.55 2.67 6.06
CA HIS A 21 3.89 3.22 4.75
C HIS A 21 3.58 2.24 3.61
N VAL A 22 3.92 0.96 3.78
CA VAL A 22 3.60 -0.11 2.81
C VAL A 22 2.09 -0.29 2.68
N SER A 23 1.35 -0.27 3.80
CA SER A 23 -0.12 -0.35 3.80
C SER A 23 -0.77 0.81 3.06
N TYR A 24 -0.25 2.03 3.26
CA TYR A 24 -0.70 3.22 2.54
C TYR A 24 -0.44 3.11 1.03
N LEU A 25 0.80 2.76 0.64
CA LEU A 25 1.16 2.56 -0.76
C LEU A 25 0.31 1.48 -1.43
N ARG A 26 0.01 0.38 -0.71
CA ARG A 26 -0.85 -0.70 -1.19
C ARG A 26 -2.30 -0.23 -1.41
N ARG A 27 -2.83 0.61 -0.53
CA ARG A 27 -4.17 1.20 -0.68
C ARG A 27 -4.23 2.12 -1.89
N GLU A 28 -3.25 3.00 -2.06
CA GLU A 28 -3.18 3.89 -3.24
C GLU A 28 -3.00 3.11 -4.54
N HIS A 29 -2.19 2.04 -4.53
CA HIS A 29 -2.05 1.14 -5.67
C HIS A 29 -3.39 0.46 -6.04
N ALA A 30 -4.14 -0.05 -5.04
CA ALA A 30 -5.45 -0.66 -5.28
C ALA A 30 -6.48 0.36 -5.83
N ARG A 31 -6.41 1.61 -5.37
CA ARG A 31 -7.24 2.70 -5.87
C ARG A 31 -6.94 2.98 -7.34
N LEU A 32 -5.67 3.17 -7.70
CA LEU A 32 -5.27 3.40 -9.10
C LEU A 32 -5.64 2.23 -10.01
N ASP A 33 -5.51 1.00 -9.54
CA ASP A 33 -5.94 -0.19 -10.30
C ASP A 33 -7.45 -0.19 -10.57
N SER A 34 -8.24 0.17 -9.55
CA SER A 34 -9.70 0.29 -9.69
C SER A 34 -10.09 1.38 -10.70
N GLU A 35 -9.42 2.53 -10.69
CA GLU A 35 -9.67 3.60 -11.65
C GLU A 35 -9.28 3.17 -13.08
N ILE A 36 -8.14 2.48 -13.25
CA ILE A 36 -7.73 1.88 -14.54
C ILE A 36 -8.79 0.91 -15.05
N GLN A 37 -9.32 0.04 -14.18
CA GLN A 37 -10.35 -0.93 -14.59
C GLN A 37 -11.65 -0.25 -14.98
N LYS A 38 -12.07 0.78 -14.24
CA LYS A 38 -13.27 1.57 -14.57
C LYS A 38 -13.12 2.29 -15.90
N GLU A 39 -11.96 2.89 -16.17
CA GLU A 39 -11.69 3.58 -17.44
C GLU A 39 -11.53 2.61 -18.60
N ALA A 40 -10.88 1.45 -18.39
CA ALA A 40 -10.76 0.41 -19.40
C ALA A 40 -12.11 -0.26 -19.72
N ALA A 41 -13.05 -0.29 -18.76
CA ALA A 41 -14.40 -0.78 -18.96
C ALA A 41 -15.34 0.24 -19.64
N ARG A 42 -14.91 1.49 -19.81
CA ARG A 42 -15.72 2.49 -20.54
C ARG A 42 -15.72 2.16 -22.04
N PRO A 43 -16.85 2.40 -22.73
CA PRO A 43 -16.95 2.21 -24.18
C PRO A 43 -16.03 3.16 -24.98
N TYR A 44 -15.54 4.23 -24.37
CA TYR A 44 -14.49 5.09 -24.90
C TYR A 44 -13.36 5.21 -23.86
N PRO A 45 -12.40 4.27 -23.88
CA PRO A 45 -11.28 4.31 -22.96
C PRO A 45 -10.35 5.46 -23.36
N ASP A 46 -10.02 6.33 -22.41
CA ASP A 46 -8.96 7.32 -22.61
C ASP A 46 -7.62 6.61 -22.41
N GLU A 47 -7.05 6.11 -23.50
CA GLU A 47 -5.81 5.34 -23.48
C GLU A 47 -4.64 6.13 -22.88
N LEU A 48 -4.62 7.46 -23.04
CA LEU A 48 -3.61 8.34 -22.46
C LEU A 48 -3.78 8.43 -20.94
N HIS A 49 -5.02 8.55 -20.45
CA HIS A 49 -5.33 8.54 -19.02
C HIS A 49 -4.98 7.20 -18.38
N ILE A 50 -5.37 6.09 -19.01
CA ILE A 50 -5.03 4.73 -18.56
C ILE A 50 -3.50 4.53 -18.55
N ALA A 51 -2.79 4.99 -19.57
CA ALA A 51 -1.32 4.90 -19.61
C ALA A 51 -0.66 5.71 -18.48
N ARG A 52 -1.19 6.89 -18.15
CA ARG A 52 -0.73 7.70 -17.00
C ARG A 52 -1.00 6.98 -15.69
N LEU A 53 -2.20 6.46 -15.48
CA LEU A 53 -2.56 5.70 -14.27
C LEU A 53 -1.69 4.45 -14.12
N LYS A 54 -1.44 3.71 -15.21
CA LYS A 54 -0.54 2.54 -15.21
C LYS A 54 0.90 2.92 -14.86
N LYS A 55 1.41 4.06 -15.34
CA LYS A 55 2.74 4.56 -14.96
C LYS A 55 2.79 4.93 -13.48
N LEU A 56 1.78 5.61 -12.95
CA LEU A 56 1.69 5.94 -11.52
C LEU A 56 1.63 4.68 -10.66
N LYS A 57 0.82 3.69 -11.08
CA LYS A 57 0.73 2.38 -10.43
C LYS A 57 2.10 1.68 -10.42
N LEU A 58 2.82 1.69 -11.54
CA LEU A 58 4.15 1.11 -11.64
C LEU A 58 5.15 1.82 -10.72
N ALA A 59 5.12 3.14 -10.66
CA ALA A 59 5.97 3.93 -9.76
C ALA A 59 5.67 3.70 -8.28
N LEU A 60 4.41 3.47 -7.89
CA LEU A 60 4.07 3.09 -6.52
C LEU A 60 4.56 1.69 -6.18
N LYS A 61 4.44 0.74 -7.12
CA LYS A 61 4.98 -0.61 -6.95
C LYS A 61 6.50 -0.56 -6.78
N ASP A 62 7.19 0.21 -7.61
CA ASP A 62 8.64 0.40 -7.55
C ASP A 62 9.07 1.04 -6.21
N GLN A 63 8.31 2.01 -5.70
CA GLN A 63 8.53 2.58 -4.37
C GLN A 63 8.31 1.57 -3.23
N MET A 64 7.32 0.67 -3.35
CA MET A 64 7.09 -0.40 -2.38
C MET A 64 8.23 -1.43 -2.40
N GLU A 65 8.68 -1.84 -3.59
CA GLU A 65 9.82 -2.75 -3.74
C GLU A 65 11.12 -2.09 -3.27
N GLY A 66 11.27 -0.79 -3.54
CA GLY A 66 12.31 0.08 -2.99
C GLY A 66 12.32 0.06 -1.47
N LEU A 67 11.21 0.41 -0.82
CA LEU A 67 11.07 0.39 0.64
C LEU A 67 11.34 -1.00 1.22
N CYS A 68 10.83 -2.07 0.59
CA CYS A 68 11.07 -3.44 1.04
C CYS A 68 12.57 -3.79 0.95
N ASN A 69 13.27 -3.38 -0.12
CA ASN A 69 14.71 -3.60 -0.25
C ASN A 69 15.50 -2.80 0.79
N ILE A 70 15.12 -1.55 1.03
CA ILE A 70 15.81 -0.66 1.98
C ILE A 70 15.61 -1.14 3.42
N THR A 71 14.40 -1.58 3.75
CA THR A 71 14.06 -2.10 5.08
C THR A 71 14.65 -3.51 5.30
N GLY A 72 14.91 -4.25 4.21
CA GLY A 72 15.60 -5.55 4.20
C GLY A 72 17.14 -5.47 4.11
N GLY A 73 17.71 -4.26 4.04
CA GLY A 73 19.13 -3.98 3.82
C GLY A 73 20.06 -4.20 5.02
N SER A 74 19.73 -5.14 5.92
CA SER A 74 20.71 -5.77 6.81
C SER A 74 20.99 -7.18 6.32
N ARG A 75 21.51 -7.29 5.08
CA ARG A 75 22.04 -8.55 4.54
C ARG A 75 23.32 -8.24 3.76
N VAL A 76 24.41 -8.17 4.53
CA VAL A 76 25.76 -8.69 4.24
C VAL A 76 26.12 -8.91 2.76
N ALA A 77 27.03 -8.08 2.23
CA ALA A 77 28.20 -8.48 1.44
C ALA A 77 29.07 -7.24 1.16
#